data_AF-A0A7X6CLC7-F1
#
_entry.id   AF-A0A7X6CLC7-F1
#
_cell.length_a   1.000
_cell.length_b   1.000
_cell.length_c   1.000
_cell.angle_alpha   90.00
_cell.angle_beta   90.00
_cell.angle_gamma   90.00
#
_symmetry.space_group_name_H-M   'P 1'
#
loop_
_entity.id
_entity.type
_entity.pdbx_description
1 polymer ?
#
loop_
_entity_poly.entity_id
_entity_poly.type
_entity_poly.pdbx_seq_one_letter_code
_entity_poly.pdbx_strand_id
1 'polypeptide(L)'
;MSIEKSVVLKRLQFIANNLKELRRFESMSLENYLESFDQKLISERIMELIAQAAADINEHILTRDFNVVIDSNRESFVQAGQHGIITTDVADELSKSAGLRNILAHRYLEINYPSLFNSVQIALRYYPLYIQQIAEYLARNI
;
A
#
# COMPACT_ATOMS: atom_id res chain seq x y z
N MET A 1 9.70 -5.90 22.96
CA MET A 1 8.31 -6.34 22.72
C MET A 1 8.28 -7.00 21.36
N SER A 2 7.68 -8.18 21.23
CA SER A 2 7.58 -8.92 19.96
C SER A 2 6.47 -8.35 19.07
N ILE A 3 6.48 -8.75 17.79
CA ILE A 3 5.39 -8.44 16.85
C ILE A 3 4.05 -8.99 17.35
N GLU A 4 3.05 -8.10 17.43
CA GLU A 4 1.65 -8.49 17.57
C GLU A 4 1.06 -9.00 16.25
N LYS A 5 1.16 -10.31 15.99
CA LYS A 5 0.71 -10.91 14.71
C LYS A 5 -0.77 -10.63 14.39
N SER A 6 -1.64 -10.61 15.41
CA SER A 6 -3.07 -10.34 15.23
C SER A 6 -3.35 -8.93 14.66
N VAL A 7 -2.51 -7.95 15.02
CA VAL A 7 -2.59 -6.57 14.55
C VAL A 7 -2.18 -6.47 13.08
N VAL A 8 -1.14 -7.20 12.68
CA VAL A 8 -0.69 -7.29 11.27
C VAL A 8 -1.72 -8.01 10.41
N LEU A 9 -2.22 -9.17 10.85
CA LEU A 9 -3.21 -9.96 10.11
C LEU A 9 -4.52 -9.19 9.86
N LYS A 10 -4.99 -8.42 10.83
CA LYS A 10 -6.16 -7.53 10.66
C LYS A 10 -5.94 -6.50 9.54
N ARG A 11 -4.74 -5.90 9.48
CA ARG A 11 -4.40 -4.93 8.42
C ARG A 11 -4.23 -5.60 7.06
N LEU A 12 -3.64 -6.80 6.99
CA LEU A 12 -3.58 -7.57 5.73
C LEU A 12 -4.98 -7.89 5.20
N GLN A 13 -5.90 -8.30 6.06
CA GLN A 13 -7.29 -8.53 5.67
C GLN A 13 -7.98 -7.24 5.20
N PHE A 14 -7.71 -6.11 5.86
CA PHE A 14 -8.20 -4.80 5.45
C PHE A 14 -7.69 -4.41 4.05
N ILE A 15 -6.40 -4.58 3.78
CA ILE A 15 -5.83 -4.35 2.45
C ILE A 15 -6.50 -5.26 1.41
N ALA A 16 -6.61 -6.56 1.69
CA ALA A 16 -7.21 -7.52 0.78
C ALA A 16 -8.67 -7.17 0.42
N ASN A 17 -9.46 -6.70 1.38
CA ASN A 17 -10.83 -6.27 1.13
C ASN A 17 -10.90 -5.00 0.28
N ASN A 18 -10.04 -4.02 0.56
CA ASN A 18 -9.97 -2.80 -0.25
C ASN A 18 -9.49 -3.06 -1.69
N LEU A 19 -8.58 -4.02 -1.90
CA LEU A 19 -8.18 -4.43 -3.24
C LEU A 19 -9.34 -5.04 -4.03
N LYS A 20 -10.24 -5.79 -3.39
CA LYS A 20 -11.45 -6.32 -4.07
C LYS A 20 -12.32 -5.18 -4.59
N GLU A 21 -12.49 -4.12 -3.81
CA GLU A 21 -13.22 -2.92 -4.25
C GLU A 21 -12.50 -2.22 -5.41
N LEU A 22 -11.17 -2.17 -5.35
CA LEU A 22 -10.33 -1.54 -6.37
C LEU A 22 -10.35 -2.29 -7.73
N ARG A 23 -10.68 -3.59 -7.74
CA ARG A 23 -10.79 -4.38 -8.99
C ARG A 23 -11.86 -3.85 -9.96
N ARG A 24 -12.83 -3.06 -9.49
CA ARG A 24 -13.80 -2.41 -10.38
C ARG A 24 -13.15 -1.49 -11.43
N PHE A 25 -11.94 -1.00 -11.15
CA PHE A 25 -11.19 -0.13 -12.04
C PHE A 25 -10.33 -0.90 -13.05
N GLU A 26 -10.19 -2.22 -12.91
CA GLU A 26 -9.35 -3.07 -13.76
C GLU A 26 -9.93 -3.19 -15.19
N SER A 27 -11.26 -3.18 -15.31
CA SER A 27 -11.99 -3.23 -16.59
C SER A 27 -12.53 -1.87 -17.05
N MET A 28 -12.32 -0.81 -16.28
CA MET A 28 -12.79 0.54 -16.60
C MET A 28 -11.84 1.20 -17.60
N SER A 29 -12.36 1.95 -18.58
CA SER A 29 -11.51 2.78 -19.44
C SER A 29 -11.06 4.05 -18.70
N LEU A 30 -9.91 4.59 -19.08
CA LEU A 30 -9.43 5.87 -18.53
C LEU A 30 -10.46 6.99 -18.77
N GLU A 31 -11.10 7.03 -19.94
CA GLU A 31 -12.13 8.01 -20.28
C GLU A 31 -13.30 7.98 -19.29
N ASN A 32 -13.90 6.80 -19.09
CA ASN A 32 -15.02 6.62 -18.14
C ASN A 32 -14.61 6.98 -16.70
N TYR A 33 -13.36 6.68 -16.33
CA TYR A 33 -12.83 7.03 -15.02
C TYR A 33 -12.70 8.55 -14.85
N LEU A 34 -12.19 9.27 -15.85
CA LEU A 34 -11.99 10.71 -15.80
C LEU A 34 -13.30 11.49 -15.75
N GLU A 35 -14.32 11.00 -16.44
CA GLU A 35 -15.67 11.59 -16.45
C GLU A 35 -16.41 11.39 -15.12
N SER A 36 -16.07 10.36 -14.34
CA SER A 36 -16.78 10.05 -13.11
C SER A 36 -16.10 10.63 -11.86
N PHE A 37 -16.73 11.64 -11.27
CA PHE A 37 -16.30 12.22 -9.98
C PHE A 37 -16.27 11.17 -8.85
N ASP A 38 -17.28 10.32 -8.77
CA ASP A 38 -17.37 9.30 -7.72
C ASP A 38 -16.25 8.27 -7.83
N GLN A 39 -15.96 7.80 -9.04
CA GLN A 39 -14.90 6.81 -9.27
C GLN A 39 -13.52 7.36 -8.89
N LYS A 40 -13.29 8.64 -9.19
CA LYS A 40 -12.09 9.36 -8.76
C LYS A 40 -11.97 9.36 -7.23
N LEU A 41 -12.96 9.88 -6.50
CA LEU A 41 -12.92 9.92 -5.03
C LEU A 41 -12.83 8.54 -4.38
N ILE A 42 -13.54 7.55 -4.90
CA ILE A 42 -13.48 6.17 -4.42
C ILE A 42 -12.05 5.63 -4.56
N SER A 43 -11.45 5.77 -5.74
CA SER A 43 -10.10 5.28 -5.98
C SER A 43 -9.04 5.99 -5.13
N GLU A 44 -9.16 7.32 -4.94
CA GLU A 44 -8.29 8.10 -4.07
C GLU A 44 -8.32 7.54 -2.64
N ARG A 45 -9.52 7.40 -2.08
CA ARG A 45 -9.67 6.97 -0.69
C ARG A 45 -9.19 5.54 -0.47
N ILE A 46 -9.51 4.63 -1.39
CA ILE A 46 -9.07 3.23 -1.29
C ILE A 46 -7.54 3.15 -1.37
N MET A 47 -6.92 3.89 -2.30
CA MET A 47 -5.45 3.92 -2.44
C MET A 47 -4.77 4.49 -1.20
N GLU A 48 -5.30 5.56 -0.63
CA GLU A 48 -4.81 6.15 0.63
C GLU A 48 -4.84 5.11 1.78
N LEU A 49 -5.99 4.44 1.94
CA LEU A 49 -6.21 3.48 3.02
C LEU A 49 -5.31 2.25 2.89
N ILE A 50 -5.14 1.72 1.67
CA ILE A 50 -4.24 0.59 1.41
C ILE A 50 -2.79 0.98 1.74
N ALA A 51 -2.32 2.13 1.25
CA ALA A 51 -0.95 2.58 1.45
C ALA A 51 -0.65 2.83 2.95
N GLN A 52 -1.59 3.44 3.68
CA GLN A 52 -1.44 3.66 5.12
C GLN A 52 -1.40 2.34 5.89
N ALA A 53 -2.32 1.42 5.61
CA ALA A 53 -2.35 0.12 6.29
C ALA A 53 -1.08 -0.69 6.06
N ALA A 54 -0.48 -0.61 4.87
CA ALA A 54 0.80 -1.26 4.58
C ALA A 54 1.98 -0.56 5.28
N ALA A 55 2.02 0.78 5.30
CA ALA A 55 3.04 1.51 6.04
C ALA A 55 3.02 1.21 7.55
N ASP A 56 1.83 1.15 8.16
CA ASP A 56 1.66 0.74 9.56
C ASP A 56 2.19 -0.67 9.83
N ILE A 57 1.97 -1.61 8.90
CA ILE A 57 2.51 -2.97 9.01
C ILE A 57 4.04 -2.94 8.99
N ASN A 58 4.61 -2.24 8.01
CA ASN A 58 6.06 -2.10 7.86
C ASN A 58 6.68 -1.51 9.13
N GLU A 59 6.15 -0.39 9.61
CA GLU A 59 6.63 0.29 10.82
C GLU A 59 6.56 -0.62 12.05
N HIS A 60 5.44 -1.34 12.23
CA HIS A 60 5.29 -2.27 13.34
C HIS A 60 6.30 -3.41 13.29
N ILE A 61 6.56 -4.00 12.12
CA ILE A 61 7.56 -5.07 11.97
C ILE A 61 8.97 -4.51 12.19
N LEU A 62 9.32 -3.42 11.51
CA LEU A 62 10.65 -2.80 11.53
C LEU A 62 11.05 -2.31 12.93
N THR A 63 10.11 -1.70 13.66
CA THR A 63 10.35 -1.24 15.03
C THR A 63 10.57 -2.41 15.98
N ARG A 64 9.85 -3.52 15.79
CA ARG A 64 9.82 -4.64 16.75
C ARG A 64 10.95 -5.65 16.52
N ASP A 65 11.23 -6.00 15.27
CA ASP A 65 12.20 -7.04 14.93
C ASP A 65 13.59 -6.47 14.61
N PHE A 66 13.66 -5.20 14.19
CA PHE A 66 14.92 -4.59 13.74
C PHE A 66 15.30 -3.31 14.49
N ASN A 67 14.43 -2.80 15.37
CA ASN A 67 14.64 -1.55 16.11
C ASN A 67 14.96 -0.36 15.18
N VAL A 68 14.32 -0.34 14.00
CA VAL A 68 14.43 0.75 13.02
C VAL A 68 13.30 1.74 13.26
N VAL A 69 13.65 3.03 13.34
CA VAL A 69 12.69 4.14 13.39
C VAL A 69 12.38 4.57 11.96
N ILE A 70 11.11 4.83 11.68
CA ILE A 70 10.62 5.17 10.33
C ILE A 70 10.14 6.62 10.33
N ASP A 71 10.71 7.46 9.47
CA ASP A 71 10.39 8.88 9.40
C ASP A 71 9.30 9.17 8.36
N SER A 72 8.99 8.23 7.47
CA SER A 72 7.92 8.39 6.48
C SER A 72 7.34 7.07 5.97
N ASN A 73 6.10 7.13 5.46
CA ASN A 73 5.47 5.99 4.78
C ASN A 73 6.33 5.44 3.64
N ARG A 74 6.99 6.31 2.86
CA ARG A 74 7.87 5.89 1.75
C ARG A 74 9.05 5.09 2.29
N GLU A 75 9.70 5.60 3.32
CA GLU A 75 10.83 4.93 3.97
C GLU A 75 10.44 3.57 4.53
N SER A 76 9.23 3.42 5.06
CA SER A 76 8.74 2.13 5.57
C SER A 76 8.88 0.99 4.56
N PHE A 77 8.58 1.24 3.28
CA PHE A 77 8.70 0.23 2.21
C PHE A 77 10.16 -0.03 1.83
N VAL A 78 10.98 1.02 1.76
CA VAL A 78 12.41 0.92 1.45
C VAL A 78 13.11 0.07 2.51
N GLN A 79 12.88 0.37 3.79
CA GLN A 79 13.43 -0.38 4.92
C GLN A 79 12.93 -1.82 4.93
N ALA A 80 11.63 -2.05 4.64
CA ALA A 80 11.12 -3.41 4.54
C ALA A 80 11.81 -4.24 3.45
N GLY A 81 12.15 -3.62 2.32
CA GLY A 81 12.96 -4.24 1.27
C GLY A 81 14.40 -4.53 1.71
N GLN A 82 15.06 -3.57 2.35
CA GLN A 82 16.45 -3.70 2.83
C GLN A 82 16.61 -4.81 3.88
N HIS A 83 15.59 -5.01 4.70
CA HIS A 83 15.56 -6.04 5.74
C HIS A 83 15.02 -7.39 5.24
N GLY A 84 14.74 -7.53 3.94
CA GLY A 84 14.29 -8.79 3.33
C GLY A 84 12.90 -9.23 3.79
N ILE A 85 12.10 -8.32 4.36
CA ILE A 85 10.70 -8.58 4.72
C ILE A 85 9.87 -8.73 3.45
N ILE A 86 10.17 -7.88 2.46
CA ILE A 86 9.63 -7.92 1.11
C ILE A 86 10.77 -7.87 0.10
N THR A 87 10.53 -8.34 -1.12
CA THR A 87 11.50 -8.25 -2.23
C THR A 87 11.73 -6.80 -2.64
N THR A 88 12.93 -6.48 -3.12
CA THR A 88 13.29 -5.12 -3.59
C THR A 88 12.34 -4.57 -4.65
N ASP A 89 11.89 -5.40 -5.61
CA ASP A 89 10.92 -4.98 -6.65
C ASP A 89 9.59 -4.50 -6.02
N VAL A 90 9.03 -5.27 -5.08
CA VAL A 90 7.81 -4.88 -4.34
C VAL A 90 8.05 -3.61 -3.51
N ALA A 91 9.20 -3.49 -2.85
CA ALA A 91 9.55 -2.31 -2.08
C ALA A 91 9.64 -1.05 -2.96
N ASP A 92 10.35 -1.15 -4.09
CA ASP A 92 10.57 -0.05 -5.01
C ASP A 92 9.26 0.47 -5.60
N GLU A 93 8.38 -0.43 -6.06
CA GLU A 93 7.09 -0.04 -6.62
C GLU A 93 6.13 0.52 -5.55
N LEU A 94 6.00 -0.14 -4.40
CA LEU A 94 5.07 0.32 -3.36
C LEU A 94 5.56 1.59 -2.65
N SER A 95 6.87 1.84 -2.58
CA SER A 95 7.41 3.11 -2.07
C SER A 95 6.93 4.32 -2.88
N LYS A 96 6.69 4.16 -4.18
CA LYS A 96 6.11 5.20 -5.05
C LYS A 96 4.64 5.46 -4.68
N SER A 97 3.90 4.40 -4.35
CA SER A 97 2.50 4.51 -3.90
C SER A 97 2.34 5.24 -2.55
N ALA A 98 3.33 5.15 -1.66
CA ALA A 98 3.35 5.93 -0.42
C ALA A 98 3.49 7.44 -0.68
N GLY A 99 4.19 7.83 -1.75
CA GLY A 99 4.25 9.23 -2.19
C GLY A 99 2.91 9.76 -2.70
N LEU A 100 2.11 8.90 -3.34
CA LEU A 100 0.75 9.23 -3.79
C LEU A 100 -0.15 9.61 -2.61
N ARG A 101 -0.06 8.92 -1.46
CA ARG A 101 -0.79 9.29 -0.24
C ARG A 101 -0.51 10.74 0.18
N ASN A 102 0.73 11.19 0.11
CA ASN A 102 1.07 12.57 0.47
C ASN A 102 0.47 13.60 -0.50
N ILE A 103 0.36 13.25 -1.79
CA ILE A 103 -0.30 14.08 -2.80
C ILE A 103 -1.82 14.11 -2.54
N LEU A 104 -2.44 12.96 -2.30
CA LEU A 104 -3.87 12.85 -2.02
C LEU A 104 -4.28 13.59 -0.73
N ALA A 105 -3.47 13.50 0.32
CA ALA A 105 -3.79 14.10 1.62
C ALA A 105 -3.50 15.61 1.71
N HIS A 106 -2.47 16.12 1.01
CA HIS A 106 -1.97 17.49 1.21
C HIS A 106 -1.93 18.36 -0.06
N ARG A 107 -2.09 17.76 -1.25
CA ARG A 107 -2.06 18.47 -2.54
C ARG A 107 -3.26 18.09 -3.40
N TYR A 108 -4.43 18.04 -2.78
CA TYR A 108 -5.67 17.58 -3.44
C TYR A 108 -6.07 18.42 -4.66
N LEU A 109 -5.65 19.69 -4.74
CA LEU A 109 -5.85 20.54 -5.92
C LEU A 109 -4.95 20.18 -7.12
N GLU A 110 -3.93 19.34 -6.91
CA GLU A 110 -2.91 18.98 -7.91
C GLU A 110 -3.03 17.51 -8.35
N ILE A 111 -4.12 16.82 -8.01
CA ILE A 111 -4.27 15.39 -8.32
C ILE A 111 -4.31 15.17 -9.84
N ASN A 112 -3.31 14.44 -10.35
CA ASN A 112 -3.30 13.95 -11.72
C ASN A 112 -4.07 12.62 -11.80
N TYR A 113 -5.35 12.70 -12.16
CA TYR A 113 -6.23 11.53 -12.25
C TYR A 113 -5.78 10.44 -13.22
N PRO A 114 -5.21 10.74 -14.41
CA PRO A 114 -4.60 9.71 -15.24
C PRO A 114 -3.49 8.91 -14.52
N SER A 115 -2.67 9.61 -13.72
CA SER A 115 -1.61 8.98 -12.94
C SER A 115 -2.16 8.18 -11.75
N LEU A 116 -3.22 8.66 -11.10
CA LEU A 116 -3.93 7.89 -10.08
C LEU A 116 -4.53 6.61 -10.65
N PHE A 117 -5.20 6.69 -11.81
CA PHE A 117 -5.75 5.53 -12.50
C PHE A 117 -4.68 4.49 -12.83
N ASN A 118 -3.51 4.92 -13.33
CA ASN A 118 -2.37 4.03 -13.55
C ASN A 118 -1.85 3.43 -12.22
N SER A 119 -1.80 4.23 -11.16
CA SER A 119 -1.36 3.78 -9.83
C SER A 119 -2.29 2.72 -9.24
N VAL A 120 -3.60 2.78 -9.54
CA VAL A 120 -4.56 1.73 -9.19
C VAL A 120 -4.19 0.40 -9.83
N GLN A 121 -3.82 0.39 -11.12
CA GLN A 121 -3.41 -0.85 -11.81
C GLN A 121 -2.12 -1.43 -11.20
N ILE A 122 -1.17 -0.58 -10.84
CA ILE A 122 0.06 -0.99 -10.14
C ILE A 122 -0.29 -1.58 -8.77
N ALA A 123 -1.17 -0.94 -8.00
CA ALA A 123 -1.59 -1.43 -6.69
C ALA A 123 -2.26 -2.82 -6.76
N LEU A 124 -3.13 -3.04 -7.76
CA LEU A 124 -3.77 -4.34 -8.00
C LEU A 124 -2.76 -5.44 -8.30
N ARG A 125 -1.60 -5.11 -8.88
CA ARG A 125 -0.52 -6.06 -9.16
C ARG A 125 0.38 -6.32 -7.94
N TYR A 126 0.81 -5.27 -7.24
CA TYR A 126 1.88 -5.36 -6.26
C TYR A 126 1.41 -5.61 -4.82
N TYR A 127 0.24 -5.11 -4.41
CA TYR A 127 -0.24 -5.37 -3.05
C TYR A 127 -0.60 -6.85 -2.78
N PRO A 128 -1.08 -7.66 -3.74
CA PRO A 128 -1.21 -9.10 -3.54
C PRO A 128 0.14 -9.78 -3.22
N LEU A 129 1.21 -9.39 -3.91
CA LEU A 129 2.57 -9.88 -3.66
C LEU A 129 3.05 -9.46 -2.26
N TYR A 130 2.81 -8.20 -1.90
CA TYR A 130 3.10 -7.69 -0.56
C TYR A 130 2.38 -8.50 0.53
N ILE A 131 1.07 -8.73 0.39
CA ILE A 131 0.29 -9.52 1.37
C ILE A 131 0.88 -10.92 1.54
N GLN A 132 1.23 -11.58 0.43
CA GLN A 132 1.85 -12.90 0.46
C GLN A 132 3.19 -12.85 1.20
N GLN A 133 4.08 -11.91 0.86
CA GLN A 133 5.42 -11.83 1.45
C GLN A 133 5.38 -11.52 2.95
N ILE A 134 4.48 -10.61 3.40
CA ILE A 134 4.28 -10.37 4.83
C ILE A 134 3.76 -11.61 5.54
N ALA A 135 2.79 -12.33 4.94
CA ALA A 135 2.26 -13.56 5.54
C ALA A 135 3.35 -14.65 5.68
N GLU A 136 4.20 -14.81 4.66
CA GLU A 136 5.35 -15.70 4.69
C GLU A 136 6.37 -15.29 5.77
N TYR A 137 6.67 -14.01 5.89
CA TYR A 137 7.56 -13.47 6.93
C TYR A 137 7.04 -13.81 8.34
N LEU A 138 5.75 -13.57 8.60
CA LEU A 138 5.13 -13.89 9.90
C LEU A 138 5.13 -15.39 10.22
N ALA A 139 5.12 -16.26 9.21
CA ALA A 139 5.15 -17.70 9.36
C ALA A 139 6.56 -18.27 9.59
N ARG A 140 7.61 -17.61 9.06
CA ARG A 140 9.01 -18.05 9.23
C ARG A 140 9.61 -17.65 10.59
N ASN A 141 9.17 -16.53 11.15
CA ASN A 141 9.65 -16.04 12.45
C ASN A 141 8.79 -16.61 13.59
N ILE A 142 8.83 -17.94 13.73
CA ILE A 142 8.24 -18.74 14.83
C ILE A 142 9.37 -19.32 15.68
#